data_AF-A0A7X7AES5-F1
#
_entry.id   AF-A0A7X7AES5-F1
#
_cell.length_a   1.000
_cell.length_b   1.000
_cell.length_c   1.000
_cell.angle_alpha   90.00
_cell.angle_beta   90.00
_cell.angle_gamma   90.00
#
_symmetry.space_group_name_H-M   'P 1'
#
loop_
_entity.id
_entity.type
_entity.pdbx_description
1 polymer ?
#
loop_
_entity_poly.entity_id
_entity_poly.type
_entity_poly.pdbx_seq_one_letter_code
_entity_poly.pdbx_strand_id
1 'polypeptide(L)'
;VLGVVSLTADTIDIEEFVTTKGLNKPREQQNLIFILAPETVTIRSSNEQEEFFQAQSTRTQEVRQRIEGIARQVKAMRLLKEKPQNYGVNPQHLEAEDFQQRYTKLELDLQTAVASIYTKLYYPSTSGQIGQKEIKTAGGEGGVPFIELIIEALIKDGELLTDRNTTQSDLMNLKKLFFEQTDTVALAKLRENFCCVRSWPVLENFGVLDQIVRAGVQKGEWIVFRMGAANNVRPDELYHQENEVPMGVNLADPGYGLITVQGANQRGWTNTKQIDPAKVGEGLYYAVAESGSASVQQLTENLMEKLGEFSTQDLNEAVVNLVKNDRLLAFRGSPDQQKKPDLIHGSGAVLYTPQPEDVLITPARASELGWITTQHRGFNLAGKEGTEKLLPLLRRLGSIYSRGAKSTIETLDLVDFELPEGGTLRLQLSNVPPGSMKALGELFEVLDGVVTKGENTEFFLEILDPEDDCLLIQELK
;
A
#
# COMPACT_ATOMS: atom_id res chain seq x y z
N VAL A 1 18.08 -18.03 -20.32
CA VAL A 1 18.60 -19.03 -21.28
C VAL A 1 20.12 -18.97 -21.24
N LEU A 2 20.78 -20.11 -20.99
CA LEU A 2 22.24 -20.19 -21.02
C LEU A 2 22.71 -20.66 -22.40
N GLY A 3 23.33 -19.77 -23.16
CA GLY A 3 24.05 -20.10 -24.39
C GLY A 3 25.46 -20.56 -24.05
N VAL A 4 25.88 -21.70 -24.61
CA VAL A 4 27.25 -22.21 -24.46
C VAL A 4 27.98 -22.02 -25.77
N VAL A 5 29.07 -21.24 -25.76
CA VAL A 5 29.85 -20.96 -26.97
C VAL A 5 30.68 -22.17 -27.35
N SER A 6 30.72 -22.53 -28.63
CA SER A 6 31.59 -23.60 -29.10
C SER A 6 33.06 -23.28 -28.80
N LEU A 7 33.78 -24.26 -28.27
CA LEU A 7 35.23 -24.25 -28.10
C LEU A 7 36.03 -24.01 -29.39
N THR A 8 35.41 -24.22 -30.55
CA THR A 8 36.00 -23.97 -31.87
C THR A 8 35.70 -22.57 -32.42
N ALA A 9 34.92 -21.75 -31.72
CA ALA A 9 34.71 -20.38 -32.14
C ALA A 9 36.01 -19.60 -31.96
N ASP A 10 36.45 -18.85 -32.97
CA ASP A 10 37.70 -18.10 -32.86
C ASP A 10 37.45 -16.76 -32.14
N THR A 11 36.45 -16.01 -32.58
CA THR A 11 36.14 -14.70 -32.01
C THR A 11 34.64 -14.45 -31.98
N ILE A 12 34.15 -13.90 -30.87
CA ILE A 12 32.74 -13.54 -30.69
C ILE A 12 32.58 -12.08 -30.24
N ASP A 13 31.44 -11.49 -30.57
CA ASP A 13 31.01 -10.18 -30.05
C ASP A 13 29.82 -10.40 -29.11
N ILE A 14 30.06 -10.24 -27.81
CA ILE A 14 29.05 -10.48 -26.78
C ILE A 14 27.92 -9.43 -26.84
N GLU A 15 28.24 -8.19 -27.23
CA GLU A 15 27.23 -7.12 -27.34
C GLU A 15 26.23 -7.45 -28.45
N GLU A 16 26.70 -8.00 -29.57
CA GLU A 16 25.82 -8.43 -30.67
C GLU A 16 24.85 -9.54 -30.25
N PHE A 17 25.30 -10.52 -29.46
CA PHE A 17 24.44 -11.60 -28.95
C PHE A 17 23.32 -11.08 -28.04
N VAL A 18 23.62 -10.09 -27.20
CA VAL A 18 22.68 -9.51 -26.25
C VAL A 18 21.73 -8.53 -26.95
N THR A 19 22.23 -7.71 -27.88
CA THR A 19 21.45 -6.62 -28.49
C THR A 19 20.65 -7.03 -29.73
N THR A 20 21.07 -8.08 -30.45
CA THR A 20 20.45 -8.43 -31.74
C THR A 20 19.91 -9.86 -31.77
N LYS A 21 18.81 -10.07 -32.51
CA LYS A 21 18.25 -11.41 -32.82
C LYS A 21 18.48 -11.85 -34.27
N GLY A 22 19.21 -11.03 -35.04
CA GLY A 22 19.48 -11.18 -36.46
C GLY A 22 19.66 -9.83 -37.14
N LEU A 23 19.93 -9.86 -38.45
CA LEU A 23 20.17 -8.67 -39.28
C LEU A 23 19.12 -7.58 -39.02
N ASN A 24 19.58 -6.44 -38.48
CA ASN A 24 18.80 -5.24 -38.19
C ASN A 24 17.55 -5.46 -37.31
N LYS A 25 17.53 -6.50 -36.47
CA LYS A 25 16.44 -6.74 -35.52
C LYS A 25 16.95 -6.66 -34.09
N PRO A 26 16.53 -5.66 -33.30
CA PRO A 26 16.90 -5.61 -31.89
C PRO A 26 16.26 -6.79 -31.16
N ARG A 27 16.97 -7.28 -30.16
CA ARG A 27 16.45 -8.21 -29.18
C ARG A 27 15.72 -7.41 -28.11
N GLU A 28 14.45 -7.74 -27.90
CA GLU A 28 13.62 -7.11 -26.87
C GLU A 28 13.94 -7.68 -25.49
N GLN A 29 13.89 -9.01 -25.36
CA GLN A 29 14.17 -9.72 -24.11
C GLN A 29 15.68 -9.93 -23.90
N GLN A 30 16.39 -8.84 -23.61
CA GLN A 30 17.84 -8.85 -23.47
C GLN A 30 18.30 -9.52 -22.16
N ASN A 31 17.56 -9.31 -21.06
CA ASN A 31 17.93 -9.78 -19.71
C ASN A 31 18.01 -11.31 -19.59
N LEU A 32 17.40 -12.04 -20.53
CA LEU A 32 17.34 -13.50 -20.50
C LEU A 32 18.57 -14.17 -21.15
N ILE A 33 19.52 -13.39 -21.66
CA ILE A 33 20.68 -13.88 -22.40
C ILE A 33 21.88 -14.04 -21.47
N PHE A 34 22.25 -15.28 -21.19
CA PHE A 34 23.47 -15.62 -20.46
C PHE A 34 24.38 -16.39 -21.40
N ILE A 35 25.66 -16.03 -21.47
CA ILE A 35 26.61 -16.63 -22.40
C ILE A 35 27.80 -17.18 -21.62
N LEU A 36 28.01 -18.48 -21.72
CA LEU A 36 29.17 -19.16 -21.17
C LEU A 36 30.20 -19.35 -22.27
N ALA A 37 31.33 -18.66 -22.14
CA ALA A 37 32.42 -18.68 -23.11
C ALA A 37 33.65 -19.42 -22.54
N PRO A 38 34.29 -20.28 -23.35
CA PRO A 38 35.53 -20.93 -22.95
C PRO A 38 36.75 -20.02 -23.10
N GLU A 39 37.84 -20.33 -22.38
CA GLU A 39 39.13 -19.64 -22.51
C GLU A 39 39.74 -19.71 -23.92
N THR A 40 39.26 -20.64 -24.77
CA THR A 40 39.72 -20.81 -26.15
C THR A 40 39.17 -19.76 -27.11
N VAL A 41 38.21 -18.94 -26.70
CA VAL A 41 37.51 -17.96 -27.55
C VAL A 41 37.97 -16.54 -27.21
N THR A 42 38.32 -15.75 -28.23
CA THR A 42 38.60 -14.32 -28.09
C THR A 42 37.29 -13.52 -28.10
N ILE A 43 37.18 -12.52 -27.24
CA ILE A 43 35.97 -11.70 -27.12
C ILE A 43 36.29 -10.30 -27.62
N ARG A 44 35.51 -9.81 -28.59
CA ARG A 44 35.63 -8.43 -29.05
C ARG A 44 35.03 -7.52 -27.98
N SER A 45 35.90 -6.79 -27.29
CA SER A 45 35.54 -5.68 -26.43
C SER A 45 35.95 -4.38 -27.11
N SER A 46 35.08 -3.39 -27.10
CA SER A 46 35.29 -2.06 -27.71
C SER A 46 36.43 -1.26 -27.06
N ASN A 47 36.99 -1.72 -25.93
CA ASN A 47 37.86 -0.94 -25.04
C ASN A 47 39.23 -1.58 -24.71
N GLU A 48 39.66 -2.66 -25.36
CA GLU A 48 40.94 -3.30 -25.01
C GLU A 48 42.16 -2.73 -25.77
N GLN A 49 43.19 -2.34 -25.01
CA GLN A 49 44.50 -1.90 -25.49
C GLN A 49 45.29 -3.08 -26.10
N GLU A 50 45.98 -2.83 -27.22
CA GLU A 50 46.62 -3.85 -28.08
C GLU A 50 47.63 -4.79 -27.37
N GLU A 51 48.26 -4.36 -26.27
CA GLU A 51 49.23 -5.19 -25.53
C GLU A 51 48.57 -6.34 -24.75
N PHE A 52 47.32 -6.18 -24.30
CA PHE A 52 46.58 -7.22 -23.58
C PHE A 52 46.12 -8.37 -24.50
N PHE A 53 45.90 -8.07 -25.79
CA PHE A 53 45.51 -9.06 -26.80
C PHE A 53 46.63 -10.08 -27.08
N GLN A 54 47.89 -9.66 -27.08
CA GLN A 54 49.01 -10.56 -27.37
C GLN A 54 49.15 -11.62 -26.27
N ALA A 55 49.09 -11.23 -24.99
CA ALA A 55 49.16 -12.16 -23.86
C ALA A 55 47.96 -13.12 -23.79
N GLN A 56 46.74 -12.64 -24.09
CA GLN A 56 45.57 -13.51 -24.19
C GLN A 56 45.69 -14.51 -25.36
N SER A 57 46.18 -14.07 -26.52
CA SER A 57 46.31 -14.92 -27.70
C SER A 57 47.22 -16.14 -27.47
N THR A 58 48.33 -15.96 -26.75
CA THR A 58 49.26 -17.04 -26.42
C THR A 58 48.62 -18.06 -25.48
N ARG A 59 47.94 -17.60 -24.42
CA ARG A 59 47.24 -18.48 -23.47
C ARG A 59 46.09 -19.24 -24.14
N THR A 60 45.31 -18.58 -24.99
CA THR A 60 44.24 -19.20 -25.77
C THR A 60 44.78 -20.32 -26.67
N GLN A 61 45.94 -20.10 -27.33
CA GLN A 61 46.59 -21.13 -28.13
C GLN A 61 47.10 -22.31 -27.30
N GLU A 62 47.72 -22.06 -26.14
CA GLU A 62 48.20 -23.12 -25.24
C GLU A 62 47.07 -24.02 -24.74
N VAL A 63 45.97 -23.42 -24.29
CA VAL A 63 44.77 -24.14 -23.82
C VAL A 63 44.17 -24.97 -24.95
N ARG A 64 44.07 -24.40 -26.16
CA ARG A 64 43.57 -25.10 -27.35
C ARG A 64 44.46 -26.29 -27.73
N GLN A 65 45.78 -26.10 -27.76
CA GLN A 65 46.74 -27.17 -28.05
C GLN A 65 46.67 -28.31 -27.03
N ARG A 66 46.51 -27.99 -25.75
CA ARG A 66 46.35 -28.99 -24.69
C ARG A 66 45.12 -29.87 -24.91
N ILE A 67 43.96 -29.25 -25.17
CA ILE A 67 42.71 -29.99 -25.41
C ILE A 67 42.78 -30.80 -26.70
N GLU A 68 43.32 -30.22 -27.77
CA GLU A 68 43.52 -30.95 -29.02
C GLU A 68 44.42 -32.17 -28.85
N GLY A 69 45.47 -32.05 -28.03
CA GLY A 69 46.36 -33.17 -27.69
C GLY A 69 45.60 -34.34 -27.06
N ILE A 70 44.80 -34.08 -26.02
CA ILE A 70 43.98 -35.09 -25.34
C ILE A 70 42.92 -35.67 -26.30
N ALA A 71 42.24 -34.80 -27.07
CA ALA A 71 41.22 -35.22 -28.02
C ALA A 71 41.78 -36.12 -29.13
N ARG A 72 42.99 -35.84 -29.63
CA ARG A 72 43.68 -36.69 -30.61
C ARG A 72 43.98 -38.07 -30.02
N GLN A 73 44.42 -38.14 -28.76
CA GLN A 73 44.68 -39.41 -28.08
C GLN A 73 43.40 -40.23 -27.90
N VAL A 74 42.32 -39.61 -27.42
CA VAL A 74 41.01 -40.26 -27.29
C VAL A 74 40.49 -40.75 -28.65
N LYS A 75 40.59 -39.92 -29.70
CA LYS A 75 40.19 -40.30 -31.06
C LYS A 75 41.03 -41.47 -31.60
N ALA A 76 42.34 -41.46 -31.37
CA ALA A 76 43.22 -42.56 -31.75
C ALA A 76 42.81 -43.87 -31.05
N MET A 77 42.51 -43.82 -29.75
CA MET A 77 42.03 -44.98 -29.00
C MET A 77 40.67 -45.48 -29.48
N ARG A 78 39.73 -44.58 -29.81
CA ARG A 78 38.43 -44.95 -30.41
C ARG A 78 38.60 -45.66 -31.74
N LEU A 79 39.43 -45.11 -32.63
CA LEU A 79 39.73 -45.73 -33.93
C LEU A 79 40.40 -47.10 -33.77
N LEU A 80 41.33 -47.23 -32.81
CA LEU A 80 41.98 -48.50 -32.51
C LEU A 80 40.99 -49.55 -31.98
N LYS A 81 40.04 -49.14 -31.13
CA LYS A 81 38.98 -50.00 -30.60
C LYS A 81 37.99 -50.46 -31.68
N GLU A 82 37.63 -49.57 -32.60
CA GLU A 82 36.71 -49.88 -33.70
C GLU A 82 37.33 -50.81 -34.76
N LYS A 83 38.61 -50.59 -35.11
CA LYS A 83 39.29 -51.30 -36.21
C LYS A 83 40.71 -51.74 -35.84
N PRO A 84 40.90 -52.64 -34.86
CA PRO A 84 42.22 -53.04 -34.37
C PRO A 84 43.11 -53.67 -35.45
N GLN A 85 42.52 -54.48 -36.33
CA GLN A 85 43.24 -55.21 -37.38
C GLN A 85 43.87 -54.28 -38.42
N ASN A 86 43.26 -53.12 -38.69
CA ASN A 86 43.79 -52.13 -39.63
C ASN A 86 45.11 -51.50 -39.16
N TYR A 87 45.44 -51.65 -37.88
CA TYR A 87 46.65 -51.13 -37.26
C TYR A 87 47.58 -52.24 -36.77
N GLY A 88 47.34 -53.49 -37.17
CA GLY A 88 48.18 -54.64 -36.80
C GLY A 88 48.08 -55.06 -35.32
N VAL A 89 46.99 -54.71 -34.63
CA VAL A 89 46.77 -55.03 -33.21
C VAL A 89 45.80 -56.20 -33.04
N ASN A 90 46.14 -57.16 -32.18
CA ASN A 90 45.24 -58.27 -31.83
C ASN A 90 44.10 -57.76 -30.91
N PRO A 91 42.82 -57.98 -31.27
CA PRO A 91 41.66 -57.54 -30.48
C PRO A 91 41.70 -57.93 -28.99
N GLN A 92 42.28 -59.09 -28.66
CA GLN A 92 42.36 -59.57 -27.26
C GLN A 92 43.17 -58.63 -26.35
N HIS A 93 44.14 -57.88 -26.89
CA HIS A 93 44.89 -56.89 -26.09
C HIS A 93 44.07 -55.66 -25.73
N LEU A 94 42.98 -55.39 -26.45
CA LEU A 94 42.07 -54.29 -26.14
C LEU A 94 41.04 -54.68 -25.09
N GLU A 95 40.84 -55.97 -24.83
CA GLU A 95 39.99 -56.48 -23.75
C GLU A 95 40.72 -56.53 -22.40
N ALA A 96 42.05 -56.34 -22.40
CA ALA A 96 42.84 -56.26 -21.17
C ALA A 96 42.38 -55.09 -20.28
N GLU A 97 42.29 -55.33 -18.96
CA GLU A 97 41.86 -54.33 -17.98
C GLU A 97 42.68 -53.05 -18.05
N ASP A 98 44.00 -53.16 -18.22
CA ASP A 98 44.91 -52.01 -18.36
C ASP A 98 44.52 -51.07 -19.51
N PHE A 99 44.10 -51.63 -20.65
CA PHE A 99 43.67 -50.83 -21.80
C PHE A 99 42.34 -50.14 -21.53
N GLN A 100 41.35 -50.88 -20.99
CA GLN A 100 40.03 -50.32 -20.68
C GLN A 100 40.10 -49.23 -19.61
N GLN A 101 40.94 -49.40 -18.59
CA GLN A 101 41.17 -48.38 -17.56
C GLN A 101 41.82 -47.13 -18.15
N ARG A 102 42.86 -47.28 -18.99
CA ARG A 102 43.50 -46.13 -19.67
C ARG A 102 42.54 -45.42 -20.61
N TYR A 103 41.74 -46.17 -21.36
CA TYR A 103 40.73 -45.62 -22.26
C TYR A 103 39.69 -44.78 -21.50
N THR A 104 39.10 -45.37 -20.46
CA THR A 104 38.09 -44.69 -19.62
C THR A 104 38.68 -43.45 -18.95
N LYS A 105 39.91 -43.54 -18.44
CA LYS A 105 40.62 -42.39 -17.86
C LYS A 105 40.81 -41.26 -18.87
N LEU A 106 41.25 -41.55 -20.09
CA LEU A 106 41.45 -40.53 -21.11
C LEU A 106 40.14 -39.87 -21.56
N GLU A 107 39.03 -40.62 -21.61
CA GLU A 107 37.71 -40.03 -21.87
C GLU A 107 37.26 -39.09 -20.75
N LEU A 108 37.48 -39.48 -19.48
CA LEU A 108 37.21 -38.63 -18.33
C LEU A 108 38.12 -37.39 -18.28
N ASP A 109 39.40 -37.55 -18.60
CA ASP A 109 40.37 -36.46 -18.69
C ASP A 109 39.96 -35.45 -19.77
N LEU A 110 39.45 -35.92 -20.92
CA LEU A 110 38.92 -35.04 -21.97
C LEU A 110 37.68 -34.28 -21.52
N GLN A 111 36.72 -34.96 -20.88
CA GLN A 111 35.53 -34.32 -20.33
C GLN A 111 35.90 -33.24 -19.31
N THR A 112 36.83 -33.56 -18.41
CA THR A 112 37.32 -32.64 -17.38
C THR A 112 38.04 -31.45 -17.99
N ALA A 113 38.91 -31.68 -18.99
CA ALA A 113 39.63 -30.61 -19.67
C ALA A 113 38.67 -29.66 -20.41
N VAL A 114 37.66 -30.20 -21.09
CA VAL A 114 36.63 -29.40 -21.76
C VAL A 114 35.76 -28.63 -20.75
N ALA A 115 35.38 -29.24 -19.62
CA ALA A 115 34.62 -28.53 -18.59
C ALA A 115 35.44 -27.37 -17.98
N SER A 116 36.73 -27.61 -17.69
CA SER A 116 37.60 -26.65 -17.01
C SER A 116 37.88 -25.36 -17.79
N ILE A 117 37.65 -25.34 -19.10
CA ILE A 117 37.88 -24.15 -19.92
C ILE A 117 36.69 -23.21 -19.96
N TYR A 118 35.48 -23.66 -19.62
CA TYR A 118 34.31 -22.79 -19.55
C TYR A 118 34.32 -22.03 -18.24
N THR A 119 35.01 -20.90 -18.22
CA THR A 119 35.19 -20.11 -17.00
C THR A 119 34.52 -18.74 -17.07
N LYS A 120 34.19 -18.23 -18.25
CA LYS A 120 33.70 -16.85 -18.40
C LYS A 120 32.20 -16.82 -18.65
N LEU A 121 31.45 -16.28 -17.70
CA LEU A 121 30.03 -16.00 -17.84
C LEU A 121 29.82 -14.52 -18.18
N TYR A 122 29.07 -14.27 -19.25
CA TYR A 122 28.62 -12.94 -19.66
C TYR A 122 27.11 -12.83 -19.51
N TYR A 123 26.64 -11.71 -18.98
CA TYR A 123 25.23 -11.46 -18.74
C TYR A 123 24.90 -9.97 -18.72
N PRO A 124 23.67 -9.57 -19.04
CA PRO A 124 23.11 -8.25 -18.76
C PRO A 124 23.16 -7.96 -17.26
N SER A 125 23.93 -6.96 -16.84
CA SER A 125 24.06 -6.59 -15.43
C SER A 125 23.13 -5.42 -15.10
N THR A 126 22.68 -5.37 -13.84
CA THR A 126 21.95 -4.24 -13.23
C THR A 126 22.64 -2.88 -13.39
N SER A 127 23.94 -2.86 -13.67
CA SER A 127 24.68 -1.65 -14.08
C SER A 127 24.25 -1.06 -15.43
N GLY A 128 23.44 -1.78 -16.22
CA GLY A 128 23.07 -1.43 -17.59
C GLY A 128 24.15 -1.76 -18.63
N GLN A 129 25.26 -2.37 -18.22
CA GLN A 129 26.31 -2.88 -19.10
C GLN A 129 26.31 -4.41 -19.13
N ILE A 130 27.13 -5.00 -19.99
CA ILE A 130 27.36 -6.45 -19.98
C ILE A 130 28.36 -6.76 -18.87
N GLY A 131 27.90 -7.48 -17.86
CA GLY A 131 28.71 -8.01 -16.78
C GLY A 131 29.54 -9.21 -17.23
N GLN A 132 30.69 -9.38 -16.61
CA GLN A 132 31.55 -10.55 -16.75
C GLN A 132 31.83 -11.14 -15.37
N LYS A 133 31.64 -12.45 -15.22
CA LYS A 133 32.04 -13.19 -14.04
C LYS A 133 32.88 -14.40 -14.41
N GLU A 134 33.95 -14.62 -13.65
CA GLU A 134 34.74 -15.83 -13.76
C GLU A 134 34.18 -16.89 -12.81
N ILE A 135 33.75 -18.03 -13.35
CA ILE A 135 33.23 -19.20 -12.63
C ILE A 135 34.28 -20.30 -12.76
N LYS A 136 34.87 -20.70 -11.63
CA LYS A 136 35.87 -21.77 -11.58
C LYS A 136 35.31 -22.93 -10.77
N THR A 137 35.18 -24.10 -11.39
CA THR A 137 34.87 -25.33 -10.67
C THR A 137 36.11 -25.91 -10.02
N ALA A 138 36.04 -26.13 -8.71
CA ALA A 138 37.04 -26.87 -7.96
C ALA A 138 36.81 -28.38 -8.15
N GLY A 139 37.31 -28.96 -9.25
CA GLY A 139 37.39 -30.42 -9.42
C GLY A 139 36.46 -30.99 -10.50
N GLY A 140 36.91 -32.08 -11.12
CA GLY A 140 36.35 -32.73 -12.31
C GLY A 140 35.03 -33.47 -12.12
N GLU A 141 34.10 -32.90 -11.35
CA GLU A 141 32.75 -33.41 -11.19
C GLU A 141 31.84 -32.77 -12.26
N GLY A 142 31.06 -33.58 -12.98
CA GLY A 142 30.29 -33.19 -14.16
C GLY A 142 29.33 -32.01 -13.91
N GLY A 143 29.00 -31.23 -14.95
CA GLY A 143 28.51 -29.84 -14.91
C GLY A 143 27.26 -29.43 -14.10
N VAL A 144 26.69 -30.27 -13.23
CA VAL A 144 25.60 -29.87 -12.30
C VAL A 144 26.07 -28.85 -11.24
N PRO A 145 27.23 -29.02 -10.58
CA PRO A 145 27.78 -28.01 -9.67
C PRO A 145 28.07 -26.68 -10.36
N PHE A 146 28.27 -26.69 -11.69
CA PHE A 146 28.59 -25.49 -12.46
C PHE A 146 27.41 -24.53 -12.55
N ILE A 147 26.19 -25.04 -12.73
CA ILE A 147 24.97 -24.22 -12.81
C ILE A 147 24.64 -23.62 -11.44
N GLU A 148 24.78 -24.41 -10.38
CA GLU A 148 24.58 -23.95 -9.00
C GLU A 148 25.55 -22.82 -8.65
N LEU A 149 26.84 -22.95 -9.00
CA LEU A 149 27.83 -21.88 -8.82
C LEU A 149 27.49 -20.60 -9.59
N ILE A 150 26.94 -20.72 -10.81
CA ILE A 150 26.45 -19.56 -11.56
C ILE A 150 25.30 -18.89 -10.80
N ILE A 151 24.30 -19.67 -10.38
CA ILE A 151 23.13 -19.15 -9.67
C ILE A 151 23.56 -18.44 -8.38
N GLU A 152 24.41 -19.07 -7.57
CA GLU A 152 24.95 -18.48 -6.34
C GLU A 152 25.71 -17.18 -6.60
N ALA A 153 26.53 -17.14 -7.65
CA ALA A 153 27.26 -15.94 -8.02
C ALA A 153 26.32 -14.80 -8.43
N LEU A 154 25.29 -15.08 -9.22
CA LEU A 154 24.31 -14.08 -9.66
C LEU A 154 23.44 -13.57 -8.50
N ILE A 155 23.03 -14.45 -7.58
CA ILE A 155 22.28 -14.05 -6.37
C ILE A 155 23.15 -13.13 -5.51
N LYS A 156 24.42 -13.49 -5.29
CA LYS A 156 25.35 -12.71 -4.46
C LYS A 156 25.62 -11.31 -5.04
N ASP A 157 25.68 -11.21 -6.36
CA ASP A 157 25.90 -9.94 -7.07
C ASP A 157 24.61 -9.12 -7.22
N GLY A 158 23.44 -9.64 -6.81
CA GLY A 158 22.14 -8.97 -6.91
C GLY A 158 21.54 -8.98 -8.33
N GLU A 159 22.04 -9.84 -9.20
CA GLU A 159 21.66 -9.95 -10.61
C GLU A 159 20.50 -10.94 -10.83
N LEU A 160 20.27 -11.84 -9.88
CA LEU A 160 19.18 -12.81 -9.89
C LEU A 160 18.33 -12.69 -8.62
N LEU A 161 17.01 -12.54 -8.81
CA LEU A 161 16.01 -12.54 -7.75
C LEU A 161 15.34 -13.90 -7.62
N THR A 162 15.17 -14.30 -6.37
CA THR A 162 14.55 -15.56 -5.91
C THR A 162 13.40 -15.26 -4.96
N ASP A 163 12.70 -16.29 -4.51
CA ASP A 163 11.64 -16.21 -3.49
C ASP A 163 12.12 -15.60 -2.14
N ARG A 164 13.42 -15.61 -1.89
CA ARG A 164 14.04 -15.05 -0.67
C ARG A 164 14.17 -13.53 -0.70
N ASN A 165 14.06 -12.89 -1.86
CA ASN A 165 14.23 -11.45 -2.03
C ASN A 165 12.98 -10.65 -1.60
N THR A 166 12.50 -10.93 -0.40
CA THR A 166 11.27 -10.36 0.19
C THR A 166 11.57 -9.58 1.47
N THR A 167 12.84 -9.27 1.75
CA THR A 167 13.22 -8.45 2.92
C THR A 167 12.83 -6.98 2.73
N GLN A 168 12.79 -6.17 3.81
CA GLN A 168 12.41 -4.75 3.69
C GLN A 168 13.35 -4.00 2.73
N SER A 169 14.66 -4.27 2.81
CA SER A 169 15.65 -3.64 1.93
C SER A 169 15.46 -4.02 0.47
N ASP A 170 15.14 -5.28 0.19
CA ASP A 170 14.88 -5.75 -1.18
C ASP A 170 13.67 -5.03 -1.76
N LEU A 171 12.57 -4.98 -1.01
CA LEU A 171 11.33 -4.35 -1.43
C LEU A 171 11.51 -2.84 -1.64
N MET A 172 12.28 -2.15 -0.79
CA MET A 172 12.60 -0.74 -0.99
C MET A 172 13.42 -0.49 -2.27
N ASN A 173 14.35 -1.38 -2.61
CA ASN A 173 15.11 -1.28 -3.86
C ASN A 173 14.20 -1.55 -5.08
N LEU A 174 13.35 -2.56 -5.00
CA LEU A 174 12.38 -2.89 -6.05
C LEU A 174 11.34 -1.80 -6.26
N LYS A 175 10.90 -1.14 -5.18
CA LYS A 175 9.98 0.00 -5.24
C LYS A 175 10.53 1.14 -6.10
N LYS A 176 11.84 1.42 -6.01
CA LYS A 176 12.49 2.43 -6.85
C LYS A 176 12.45 2.05 -8.33
N LEU A 177 12.58 0.76 -8.65
CA LEU A 177 12.48 0.25 -10.02
C LEU A 177 11.02 0.31 -10.51
N PHE A 178 10.07 -0.18 -9.71
CA PHE A 178 8.66 -0.31 -10.10
C PHE A 178 7.99 1.04 -10.38
N PHE A 179 8.36 2.06 -9.61
CA PHE A 179 7.74 3.38 -9.62
C PHE A 179 8.69 4.50 -10.06
N GLU A 180 9.70 4.17 -10.88
CA GLU A 180 10.72 5.12 -11.33
C GLU A 180 10.12 6.34 -12.04
N GLN A 181 9.08 6.11 -12.86
CA GLN A 181 8.47 7.16 -13.70
C GLN A 181 7.06 7.56 -13.24
N THR A 182 6.32 6.64 -12.62
CA THR A 182 4.91 6.80 -12.28
C THR A 182 4.63 6.18 -10.92
N ASP A 183 3.59 6.69 -10.26
CA ASP A 183 3.09 6.14 -8.99
C ASP A 183 2.29 4.84 -9.15
N THR A 184 2.02 4.44 -10.40
CA THR A 184 1.21 3.29 -10.81
C THR A 184 1.92 2.49 -11.90
N VAL A 185 1.85 1.16 -11.83
CA VAL A 185 2.44 0.27 -12.84
C VAL A 185 1.63 -1.01 -12.99
N ALA A 186 1.39 -1.46 -14.22
CA ALA A 186 0.71 -2.74 -14.47
C ALA A 186 1.63 -3.93 -14.18
N LEU A 187 1.11 -5.00 -13.56
CA LEU A 187 1.92 -6.19 -13.30
C LEU A 187 2.40 -6.87 -14.59
N ALA A 188 1.61 -6.78 -15.67
CA ALA A 188 2.04 -7.25 -16.99
C ALA A 188 3.28 -6.47 -17.48
N LYS A 189 3.32 -5.15 -17.23
CA LYS A 189 4.45 -4.30 -17.62
C LYS A 189 5.69 -4.60 -16.78
N LEU A 190 5.53 -4.88 -15.48
CA LEU A 190 6.66 -5.30 -14.65
C LEU A 190 7.30 -6.59 -15.17
N ARG A 191 6.50 -7.60 -15.54
CA ARG A 191 7.02 -8.86 -16.12
C ARG A 191 7.82 -8.60 -17.40
N GLU A 192 7.33 -7.71 -18.25
CA GLU A 192 8.04 -7.28 -19.46
C GLU A 192 9.35 -6.58 -19.10
N ASN A 193 9.33 -5.63 -18.14
CA ASN A 193 10.51 -4.87 -17.74
C ASN A 193 11.62 -5.78 -17.20
N PHE A 194 11.29 -6.79 -16.39
CA PHE A 194 12.24 -7.80 -15.91
C PHE A 194 12.94 -8.58 -17.05
N CYS A 195 12.29 -8.71 -18.22
CA CYS A 195 12.88 -9.35 -19.39
C CYS A 195 13.65 -8.39 -20.31
N CYS A 196 13.27 -7.10 -20.34
CA CYS A 196 13.69 -6.17 -21.37
C CYS A 196 14.63 -5.05 -20.87
N VAL A 197 14.53 -4.63 -19.61
CA VAL A 197 15.27 -3.48 -19.08
C VAL A 197 16.60 -3.95 -18.50
N ARG A 198 17.70 -3.67 -19.20
CA ARG A 198 19.05 -4.16 -18.88
C ARG A 198 19.51 -3.87 -17.45
N SER A 199 19.12 -2.74 -16.89
CA SER A 199 19.48 -2.34 -15.52
C SER A 199 18.66 -3.04 -14.43
N TRP A 200 17.67 -3.86 -14.79
CA TRP A 200 16.87 -4.62 -13.84
C TRP A 200 17.47 -6.01 -13.63
N PRO A 201 17.39 -6.55 -12.41
CA PRO A 201 17.81 -7.92 -12.14
C PRO A 201 16.86 -8.91 -12.84
N VAL A 202 17.30 -10.16 -12.97
CA VAL A 202 16.51 -11.23 -13.60
C VAL A 202 15.70 -11.98 -12.55
N LEU A 203 14.49 -12.41 -12.89
CA LEU A 203 13.70 -13.31 -12.04
C LEU A 203 14.08 -14.76 -12.32
N GLU A 204 14.31 -15.56 -11.28
CA GLU A 204 14.52 -17.01 -11.42
C GLU A 204 13.35 -17.68 -12.16
N ASN A 205 12.12 -17.28 -11.84
CA ASN A 205 10.91 -17.66 -12.55
C ASN A 205 9.83 -16.58 -12.37
N PHE A 206 8.77 -16.60 -13.18
CA PHE A 206 7.70 -15.60 -13.11
C PHE A 206 6.89 -15.64 -11.79
N GLY A 207 6.92 -16.76 -11.06
CA GLY A 207 6.27 -16.88 -9.75
C GLY A 207 6.94 -16.05 -8.65
N VAL A 208 8.25 -15.78 -8.78
CA VAL A 208 8.99 -14.91 -7.86
C VAL A 208 8.37 -13.51 -7.80
N LEU A 209 7.87 -12.98 -8.92
CA LEU A 209 7.20 -11.69 -8.93
C LEU A 209 5.93 -11.68 -8.08
N ASP A 210 5.13 -12.75 -8.13
CA ASP A 210 3.91 -12.86 -7.32
C ASP A 210 4.24 -12.84 -5.82
N GLN A 211 5.28 -13.58 -5.42
CA GLN A 211 5.73 -13.63 -4.03
C GLN A 211 6.28 -12.28 -3.56
N ILE A 212 7.10 -11.61 -4.38
CA ILE A 212 7.60 -10.25 -4.11
C ILE A 212 6.43 -9.29 -3.94
N VAL A 213 5.46 -9.31 -4.86
CA VAL A 213 4.30 -8.42 -4.83
C VAL A 213 3.49 -8.63 -3.56
N ARG A 214 3.19 -9.88 -3.19
CA ARG A 214 2.47 -10.19 -1.95
C ARG A 214 3.25 -9.72 -0.73
N ALA A 215 4.53 -10.03 -0.63
CA ALA A 215 5.38 -9.60 0.48
C ALA A 215 5.43 -8.07 0.62
N GLY A 216 5.43 -7.35 -0.50
CA GLY A 216 5.38 -5.88 -0.49
C GLY A 216 4.04 -5.32 -0.03
N VAL A 217 2.92 -5.98 -0.34
CA VAL A 217 1.59 -5.61 0.22
C VAL A 217 1.58 -5.84 1.73
N GLN A 218 2.04 -7.02 2.19
CA GLN A 218 2.09 -7.38 3.62
C GLN A 218 2.94 -6.40 4.44
N LYS A 219 4.01 -5.88 3.84
CA LYS A 219 4.94 -4.92 4.48
C LYS A 219 4.59 -3.46 4.21
N GLY A 220 3.46 -3.18 3.56
CA GLY A 220 2.97 -1.82 3.29
C GLY A 220 3.83 -1.02 2.32
N GLU A 221 4.62 -1.67 1.46
CA GLU A 221 5.48 -0.98 0.50
C GLU A 221 4.70 -0.45 -0.72
N TRP A 222 3.66 -1.18 -1.11
CA TRP A 222 2.74 -0.84 -2.20
C TRP A 222 1.38 -1.51 -2.01
N ILE A 223 0.43 -1.14 -2.87
CA ILE A 223 -0.94 -1.64 -2.89
C ILE A 223 -1.19 -2.30 -4.24
N VAL A 224 -1.85 -3.46 -4.22
CA VAL A 224 -2.31 -4.13 -5.44
C VAL A 224 -3.74 -3.68 -5.71
N PHE A 225 -4.05 -3.36 -6.97
CA PHE A 225 -5.40 -3.01 -7.38
C PHE A 225 -5.79 -3.65 -8.70
N ARG A 226 -7.09 -3.78 -8.93
CA ARG A 226 -7.68 -4.14 -10.22
C ARG A 226 -8.86 -3.22 -10.51
N MET A 227 -8.78 -2.50 -11.63
CA MET A 227 -9.90 -1.67 -12.07
C MET A 227 -10.98 -2.53 -12.70
N GLY A 228 -12.23 -2.20 -12.41
CA GLY A 228 -13.40 -2.71 -13.11
C GLY A 228 -13.62 -2.01 -14.45
N ALA A 229 -14.82 -1.47 -14.63
CA ALA A 229 -15.15 -0.68 -15.81
C ALA A 229 -14.31 0.62 -15.87
N ALA A 230 -14.05 1.12 -17.08
CA ALA A 230 -13.23 2.31 -17.31
C ALA A 230 -13.74 3.59 -16.63
N ASN A 231 -15.01 3.61 -16.23
CA ASN A 231 -15.66 4.75 -15.56
C ASN A 231 -15.56 4.68 -14.03
N ASN A 232 -15.01 3.59 -13.47
CA ASN A 232 -14.90 3.43 -12.03
C ASN A 232 -13.79 4.34 -11.49
N VAL A 233 -14.14 5.16 -10.50
CA VAL A 233 -13.19 6.04 -9.78
C VAL A 233 -12.36 5.24 -8.76
N ARG A 234 -12.89 4.10 -8.31
CA ARG A 234 -12.26 3.18 -7.35
C ARG A 234 -12.08 1.80 -7.98
N PRO A 235 -11.00 1.07 -7.67
CA PRO A 235 -10.83 -0.30 -8.13
C PRO A 235 -11.86 -1.25 -7.51
N ASP A 236 -12.20 -2.30 -8.26
CA ASP A 236 -13.10 -3.37 -7.84
C ASP A 236 -12.40 -4.27 -6.81
N GLU A 237 -11.09 -4.47 -6.97
CA GLU A 237 -10.24 -5.19 -6.03
C GLU A 237 -9.12 -4.28 -5.53
N LEU A 238 -8.95 -4.17 -4.21
CA LEU A 238 -7.92 -3.33 -3.58
C LEU A 238 -7.30 -4.07 -2.38
N TYR A 239 -6.01 -4.40 -2.50
CA TYR A 239 -5.26 -5.12 -1.46
C TYR A 239 -4.12 -4.27 -0.91
N HIS A 240 -4.08 -4.15 0.41
CA HIS A 240 -3.16 -3.33 1.18
C HIS A 240 -2.77 -4.07 2.48
N GLN A 241 -1.97 -3.46 3.35
CA GLN A 241 -1.45 -4.12 4.54
C GLN A 241 -2.52 -4.73 5.46
N GLU A 242 -3.68 -4.08 5.59
CA GLU A 242 -4.80 -4.57 6.42
C GLU A 242 -5.75 -5.52 5.67
N ASN A 243 -5.71 -5.50 4.33
CA ASN A 243 -6.48 -6.37 3.45
C ASN A 243 -5.53 -7.03 2.43
N GLU A 244 -4.77 -8.02 2.90
CA GLU A 244 -3.74 -8.68 2.09
C GLU A 244 -4.32 -9.41 0.87
N VAL A 245 -3.46 -9.74 -0.10
CA VAL A 245 -3.86 -10.51 -1.28
C VAL A 245 -4.15 -11.97 -0.88
N PRO A 246 -5.40 -12.46 -1.03
CA PRO A 246 -5.74 -13.84 -0.68
C PRO A 246 -4.97 -14.86 -1.53
N MET A 247 -4.71 -16.05 -0.97
CA MET A 247 -4.01 -17.14 -1.68
C MET A 247 -4.75 -17.62 -2.94
N GLY A 248 -6.07 -17.47 -2.99
CA GLY A 248 -6.89 -17.87 -4.14
C GLY A 248 -6.86 -16.87 -5.31
N VAL A 249 -6.30 -15.67 -5.11
CA VAL A 249 -6.21 -14.64 -6.17
C VAL A 249 -4.97 -14.90 -7.01
N ASN A 250 -5.13 -14.96 -8.34
CA ASN A 250 -4.02 -15.14 -9.28
C ASN A 250 -3.56 -13.80 -9.87
N LEU A 251 -2.43 -13.25 -9.39
CA LEU A 251 -1.90 -11.98 -9.90
C LEU A 251 -1.29 -12.08 -11.31
N ALA A 252 -1.28 -13.26 -11.93
CA ALA A 252 -0.97 -13.43 -13.34
C ALA A 252 -2.14 -13.07 -14.27
N ASP A 253 -3.36 -12.97 -13.73
CA ASP A 253 -4.54 -12.60 -14.50
C ASP A 253 -4.43 -11.13 -14.98
N PRO A 254 -5.05 -10.80 -16.13
CA PRO A 254 -4.99 -9.45 -16.68
C PRO A 254 -5.76 -8.45 -15.81
N GLY A 255 -5.24 -7.22 -15.76
CA GLY A 255 -5.88 -6.07 -15.11
C GLY A 255 -5.29 -5.67 -13.75
N TYR A 256 -4.45 -6.51 -13.15
CA TYR A 256 -3.77 -6.16 -11.90
C TYR A 256 -2.64 -5.15 -12.11
N GLY A 257 -2.58 -4.17 -11.22
CA GLY A 257 -1.53 -3.17 -11.13
C GLY A 257 -1.08 -2.94 -9.69
N LEU A 258 0.06 -2.27 -9.56
CA LEU A 258 0.57 -1.75 -8.30
C LEU A 258 0.46 -0.23 -8.27
N ILE A 259 0.20 0.30 -7.10
CA ILE A 259 0.24 1.72 -6.81
C ILE A 259 1.03 1.97 -5.52
N THR A 260 1.74 3.09 -5.46
CA THR A 260 2.34 3.53 -4.20
C THR A 260 1.25 3.85 -3.17
N VAL A 261 1.56 3.67 -1.88
CA VAL A 261 0.63 4.02 -0.79
C VAL A 261 0.23 5.51 -0.88
N GLN A 262 1.19 6.39 -1.17
CA GLN A 262 0.94 7.81 -1.37
C GLN A 262 0.01 8.08 -2.56
N GLY A 263 0.22 7.41 -3.70
CA GLY A 263 -0.64 7.56 -4.87
C GLY A 263 -2.07 7.08 -4.62
N ALA A 264 -2.25 6.00 -3.84
CA ALA A 264 -3.58 5.52 -3.44
C ALA A 264 -4.29 6.50 -2.50
N ASN A 265 -3.57 7.06 -1.52
CA ASN A 265 -4.10 8.06 -0.59
C ASN A 265 -4.54 9.32 -1.34
N GLN A 266 -3.74 9.80 -2.30
CA GLN A 266 -4.10 10.96 -3.15
C GLN A 266 -5.36 10.73 -3.98
N ARG A 267 -5.62 9.47 -4.37
CA ARG A 267 -6.84 9.07 -5.09
C ARG A 267 -8.01 8.73 -4.15
N GLY A 268 -7.81 8.82 -2.83
CA GLY A 268 -8.84 8.51 -1.83
C GLY A 268 -9.24 7.02 -1.78
N TRP A 269 -8.39 6.10 -2.26
CA TRP A 269 -8.73 4.67 -2.32
C TRP A 269 -8.62 3.97 -0.96
N THR A 270 -7.70 4.46 -0.13
CA THR A 270 -7.29 3.95 1.17
C THR A 270 -7.81 4.79 2.34
N ASN A 271 -8.39 5.96 2.05
CA ASN A 271 -9.10 6.73 3.05
C ASN A 271 -10.50 6.13 3.21
N THR A 272 -10.67 5.20 4.15
CA THR A 272 -11.95 5.03 4.82
C THR A 272 -12.37 6.42 5.27
N LYS A 273 -13.56 6.89 4.85
CA LYS A 273 -14.12 8.16 5.33
C LYS A 273 -14.25 8.07 6.85
N GLN A 274 -13.23 8.47 7.60
CA GLN A 274 -13.40 8.84 8.99
C GLN A 274 -14.30 10.06 8.98
N ILE A 275 -15.58 9.85 9.35
CA ILE A 275 -16.46 10.95 9.72
C ILE A 275 -15.73 11.69 10.85
N ASP A 276 -15.61 13.01 10.72
CA ASP A 276 -14.98 13.84 11.74
C ASP A 276 -15.60 13.53 13.11
N PRO A 277 -14.81 13.08 14.12
CA PRO A 277 -15.31 12.75 15.45
C PRO A 277 -16.13 13.89 16.07
N ALA A 278 -15.83 15.14 15.72
CA ALA A 278 -16.61 16.29 16.14
C ALA A 278 -18.05 16.24 15.63
N LYS A 279 -18.27 15.83 14.36
CA LYS A 279 -19.61 15.71 13.76
C LYS A 279 -20.43 14.59 14.38
N VAL A 280 -19.78 13.49 14.79
CA VAL A 280 -20.44 12.40 15.52
C VAL A 280 -20.92 12.90 16.89
N GLY A 281 -20.06 13.64 17.62
CA GLY A 281 -20.43 14.25 18.89
C GLY A 281 -21.56 15.27 18.79
N GLU A 282 -21.53 16.13 17.78
CA GLU A 282 -22.59 17.12 17.54
C GLU A 282 -23.92 16.47 17.19
N GLY A 283 -23.93 15.51 16.25
CA GLY A 283 -25.14 14.79 15.88
C GLY A 283 -25.76 14.04 17.08
N LEU A 284 -24.92 13.46 17.93
CA LEU A 284 -25.36 12.73 19.12
C LEU A 284 -25.98 13.66 20.16
N TYR A 285 -25.40 14.84 20.37
CA TYR A 285 -26.00 15.87 21.22
C TYR A 285 -27.35 16.34 20.68
N TYR A 286 -27.46 16.64 19.38
CA TYR A 286 -28.72 17.13 18.79
C TYR A 286 -29.85 16.10 18.85
N ALA A 287 -29.55 14.84 18.58
CA ALA A 287 -30.54 13.77 18.68
C ALA A 287 -31.10 13.62 20.10
N VAL A 288 -30.27 13.75 21.13
CA VAL A 288 -30.72 13.70 22.55
C VAL A 288 -31.41 14.99 22.96
N ALA A 289 -31.00 16.14 22.44
CA ALA A 289 -31.65 17.43 22.70
C ALA A 289 -33.07 17.48 22.13
N GLU A 290 -33.31 16.86 20.97
CA GLU A 290 -34.63 16.77 20.34
C GLU A 290 -35.56 15.78 21.08
N SER A 291 -35.05 14.61 21.49
CA SER A 291 -35.88 13.58 22.16
C SER A 291 -35.97 13.73 23.68
N GLY A 292 -35.09 14.54 24.29
CA GLY A 292 -34.95 14.72 25.74
C GLY A 292 -34.21 13.57 26.45
N SER A 293 -34.48 12.32 26.07
CA SER A 293 -33.72 11.12 26.45
C SER A 293 -33.72 10.09 25.31
N ALA A 294 -32.63 9.33 25.16
CA ALA A 294 -32.53 8.25 24.16
C ALA A 294 -31.50 7.19 24.57
N SER A 295 -31.70 5.95 24.13
CA SER A 295 -30.68 4.89 24.31
C SER A 295 -29.52 5.05 23.31
N VAL A 296 -28.32 4.63 23.71
CA VAL A 296 -27.13 4.65 22.84
C VAL A 296 -27.37 3.84 21.57
N GLN A 297 -28.10 2.73 21.65
CA GLN A 297 -28.48 1.95 20.47
C GLN A 297 -29.35 2.75 19.49
N GLN A 298 -30.44 3.38 19.96
CA GLN A 298 -31.33 4.17 19.10
C GLN A 298 -30.61 5.37 18.47
N LEU A 299 -29.70 6.00 19.22
CA LEU A 299 -28.86 7.09 18.70
C LEU A 299 -27.88 6.58 17.64
N THR A 300 -27.30 5.40 17.82
CA THR A 300 -26.39 4.80 16.84
C THR A 300 -27.11 4.50 15.54
N GLU A 301 -28.30 3.90 15.60
CA GLU A 301 -29.13 3.58 14.43
C GLU A 301 -29.52 4.86 13.67
N ASN A 302 -30.00 5.89 14.38
CA ASN A 302 -30.39 7.18 13.78
C ASN A 302 -29.17 7.94 13.17
N LEU A 303 -28.02 7.91 13.84
CA LEU A 303 -26.81 8.55 13.34
C LEU A 303 -26.20 7.82 12.15
N MET A 304 -26.26 6.48 12.11
CA MET A 304 -25.82 5.70 10.96
C MET A 304 -26.67 6.00 9.72
N GLU A 305 -27.98 6.21 9.89
CA GLU A 305 -28.88 6.60 8.81
C GLU A 305 -28.57 8.02 8.28
N LYS A 306 -28.24 8.97 9.17
CA LYS A 306 -27.99 10.38 8.81
C LYS A 306 -26.56 10.69 8.34
N LEU A 307 -25.54 10.08 8.95
CA LEU A 307 -24.12 10.44 8.75
C LEU A 307 -23.31 9.36 8.01
N GLY A 308 -23.82 8.12 7.91
CA GLY A 308 -23.13 6.96 7.34
C GLY A 308 -22.36 6.13 8.39
N GLU A 309 -21.55 5.17 7.93
CA GLU A 309 -20.77 4.29 8.82
C GLU A 309 -19.64 5.06 9.55
N PHE A 310 -19.61 4.96 10.87
CA PHE A 310 -18.53 5.42 11.76
C PHE A 310 -18.07 4.28 12.68
N SER A 311 -16.86 4.39 13.23
CA SER A 311 -16.34 3.36 14.12
C SER A 311 -17.03 3.39 15.49
N THR A 312 -17.17 2.23 16.13
CA THR A 312 -17.68 2.12 17.51
C THR A 312 -16.76 2.83 18.52
N GLN A 313 -15.48 2.98 18.19
CA GLN A 313 -14.53 3.70 19.03
C GLN A 313 -14.82 5.21 19.03
N ASP A 314 -15.06 5.81 17.85
CA ASP A 314 -15.37 7.23 17.72
C ASP A 314 -16.67 7.59 18.44
N LEU A 315 -17.69 6.71 18.36
CA LEU A 315 -18.95 6.85 19.11
C LEU A 315 -18.70 6.85 20.62
N ASN A 316 -17.93 5.89 21.12
CA ASN A 316 -17.65 5.77 22.55
C ASN A 316 -16.88 6.99 23.08
N GLU A 317 -15.87 7.46 22.34
CA GLU A 317 -15.12 8.66 22.69
C GLU A 317 -16.02 9.90 22.70
N ALA A 318 -16.92 10.05 21.71
CA ALA A 318 -17.88 11.14 21.66
C ALA A 318 -18.85 11.14 22.85
N VAL A 319 -19.43 9.98 23.19
CA VAL A 319 -20.32 9.84 24.35
C VAL A 319 -19.60 10.15 25.65
N VAL A 320 -18.40 9.58 25.87
CA VAL A 320 -17.62 9.83 27.08
C VAL A 320 -17.26 11.31 27.22
N ASN A 321 -16.88 11.98 26.12
CA ASN A 321 -16.58 13.41 26.14
C ASN A 321 -17.81 14.27 26.49
N LEU A 322 -18.99 13.97 25.95
CA LEU A 322 -20.22 14.69 26.28
C LEU A 322 -20.65 14.50 27.74
N VAL A 323 -20.50 13.29 28.28
CA VAL A 323 -20.83 12.95 29.67
C VAL A 323 -19.82 13.54 30.65
N LYS A 324 -18.53 13.53 30.29
CA LYS A 324 -17.45 14.12 31.09
C LYS A 324 -17.59 15.63 31.25
N ASN A 325 -18.08 16.31 30.21
CA ASN A 325 -18.27 17.75 30.18
C ASN A 325 -19.65 18.19 30.71
N ASP A 326 -20.39 17.28 31.36
CA ASP A 326 -21.74 17.52 31.90
C ASP A 326 -22.77 18.04 30.86
N ARG A 327 -22.49 17.89 29.55
CA ARG A 327 -23.44 18.25 28.47
C ARG A 327 -24.56 17.23 28.33
N LEU A 328 -24.28 15.98 28.66
CA LEU A 328 -25.25 14.89 28.76
C LEU A 328 -24.99 14.11 30.05
N LEU A 329 -26.01 13.43 30.55
CA LEU A 329 -25.90 12.48 31.67
C LEU A 329 -26.18 11.08 31.13
N ALA A 330 -25.44 10.08 31.59
CA ALA A 330 -25.68 8.69 31.23
C ALA A 330 -26.26 7.91 32.42
N PHE A 331 -27.16 6.97 32.17
CA PHE A 331 -27.62 6.02 33.18
C PHE A 331 -28.01 4.68 32.57
N ARG A 332 -28.07 3.64 33.41
CA ARG A 332 -28.56 2.32 33.01
C ARG A 332 -30.05 2.19 33.29
N GLY A 333 -30.86 1.96 32.27
CA GLY A 333 -32.30 1.82 32.42
C GLY A 333 -33.07 2.10 31.13
N SER A 334 -34.28 2.62 31.27
CA SER A 334 -35.17 2.95 30.14
C SER A 334 -35.30 4.47 29.96
N PRO A 335 -35.43 4.98 28.72
CA PRO A 335 -35.63 6.40 28.43
C PRO A 335 -36.80 7.06 29.17
N ASP A 336 -37.85 6.30 29.49
CA ASP A 336 -39.09 6.79 30.13
C ASP A 336 -39.13 6.55 31.66
N GLN A 337 -38.01 6.17 32.26
CA GLN A 337 -37.97 5.89 33.69
C GLN A 337 -38.30 7.15 34.51
N GLN A 338 -39.15 7.01 35.54
CA GLN A 338 -39.49 8.12 36.46
C GLN A 338 -38.68 8.11 37.77
N LYS A 339 -38.20 6.92 38.19
CA LYS A 339 -37.39 6.78 39.41
C LYS A 339 -35.95 7.21 39.14
N LYS A 340 -35.38 8.00 40.04
CA LYS A 340 -33.99 8.47 39.95
C LYS A 340 -33.00 7.29 39.80
N PRO A 341 -32.27 7.17 38.69
CA PRO A 341 -31.22 6.18 38.50
C PRO A 341 -29.88 6.67 39.05
N ASP A 342 -28.88 5.78 39.06
CA ASP A 342 -27.49 6.15 39.29
C ASP A 342 -26.95 6.85 38.03
N LEU A 343 -26.82 8.18 38.12
CA LEU A 343 -26.36 9.03 37.03
C LEU A 343 -24.83 9.02 36.95
N ILE A 344 -24.31 8.84 35.74
CA ILE A 344 -22.91 8.91 35.38
C ILE A 344 -22.67 10.25 34.70
N HIS A 345 -21.80 11.07 35.27
CA HIS A 345 -21.44 12.39 34.75
C HIS A 345 -20.10 12.88 35.34
N GLY A 346 -19.55 13.96 34.79
CA GLY A 346 -18.31 14.60 35.26
C GLY A 346 -17.12 13.64 35.35
N SER A 347 -16.44 13.62 36.50
CA SER A 347 -15.29 12.74 36.74
C SER A 347 -15.64 11.24 36.76
N GLY A 348 -16.91 10.89 36.96
CA GLY A 348 -17.42 9.52 36.85
C GLY A 348 -17.38 8.96 35.43
N ALA A 349 -17.28 9.83 34.42
CA ALA A 349 -17.18 9.43 33.00
C ALA A 349 -15.81 8.85 32.62
N VAL A 350 -14.76 9.07 33.42
CA VAL A 350 -13.38 8.66 33.08
C VAL A 350 -13.21 7.14 33.03
N LEU A 351 -14.01 6.39 33.79
CA LEU A 351 -14.03 4.93 33.82
C LEU A 351 -15.32 4.36 33.19
N TYR A 352 -16.11 5.20 32.53
CA TYR A 352 -17.36 4.81 31.92
C TYR A 352 -17.12 4.25 30.51
N THR A 353 -17.67 3.08 30.22
CA THR A 353 -17.68 2.48 28.89
C THR A 353 -19.13 2.39 28.42
N PRO A 354 -19.54 3.19 27.42
CA PRO A 354 -20.91 3.20 26.92
C PRO A 354 -21.36 1.80 26.48
N GLN A 355 -22.53 1.38 26.94
CA GLN A 355 -23.21 0.17 26.47
C GLN A 355 -24.41 0.55 25.60
N PRO A 356 -24.84 -0.31 24.66
CA PRO A 356 -25.99 -0.04 23.80
C PRO A 356 -27.28 0.26 24.58
N GLU A 357 -27.45 -0.37 25.75
CA GLU A 357 -28.61 -0.22 26.63
C GLU A 357 -28.53 0.99 27.58
N ASP A 358 -27.41 1.70 27.60
CA ASP A 358 -27.29 2.92 28.38
C ASP A 358 -28.15 4.02 27.75
N VAL A 359 -28.73 4.87 28.59
CA VAL A 359 -29.57 5.99 28.19
C VAL A 359 -28.83 7.29 28.44
N LEU A 360 -28.82 8.15 27.43
CA LEU A 360 -28.35 9.52 27.52
C LEU A 360 -29.54 10.46 27.71
N ILE A 361 -29.43 11.38 28.67
CA ILE A 361 -30.46 12.35 29.03
C ILE A 361 -29.83 13.74 29.16
N THR A 362 -30.56 14.76 28.74
CA THR A 362 -30.11 16.15 28.94
C THR A 362 -30.19 16.54 30.43
N PRO A 363 -29.28 17.40 30.92
CA PRO A 363 -29.37 17.93 32.29
C PRO A 363 -30.71 18.62 32.58
N ALA A 364 -31.27 19.34 31.60
CA ALA A 364 -32.58 19.99 31.72
C ALA A 364 -33.69 18.98 32.03
N ARG A 365 -33.77 17.88 31.26
CA ARG A 365 -34.77 16.83 31.46
C ARG A 365 -34.58 16.09 32.78
N ALA A 366 -33.33 15.83 33.18
CA ALA A 366 -33.03 15.23 34.48
C ALA A 366 -33.41 16.16 35.66
N SER A 367 -33.33 17.48 35.48
CA SER A 367 -33.78 18.47 36.47
C SER A 367 -35.31 18.49 36.59
N GLU A 368 -36.04 18.46 35.47
CA GLU A 368 -37.51 18.36 35.45
C GLU A 368 -38.03 17.11 36.19
N LEU A 369 -37.32 15.99 36.05
CA LEU A 369 -37.62 14.73 36.75
C LEU A 369 -37.19 14.74 38.23
N GLY A 370 -36.57 15.82 38.71
CA GLY A 370 -36.10 15.97 40.08
C GLY A 370 -34.90 15.08 40.44
N TRP A 371 -34.14 14.62 39.44
CA TRP A 371 -33.02 13.69 39.65
C TRP A 371 -31.73 14.39 40.06
N ILE A 372 -31.56 15.64 39.69
CA ILE A 372 -30.42 16.49 40.08
C ILE A 372 -30.90 17.71 40.86
N THR A 373 -30.13 18.11 41.87
CA THR A 373 -30.48 19.22 42.79
C THR A 373 -29.95 20.57 42.32
N THR A 374 -29.03 20.58 41.36
CA THR A 374 -28.66 21.79 40.63
C THR A 374 -29.88 22.24 39.85
N GLN A 375 -30.52 23.32 40.31
CA GLN A 375 -31.38 24.12 39.46
C GLN A 375 -30.50 24.74 38.38
N HIS A 376 -30.13 23.95 37.37
CA HIS A 376 -29.85 24.51 36.06
C HIS A 376 -31.22 24.68 35.43
N ARG A 377 -31.81 25.87 35.58
CA ARG A 377 -32.93 26.23 34.71
C ARG A 377 -32.30 26.31 33.33
N GLY A 378 -32.35 25.25 32.53
CA GLY A 378 -31.93 25.30 31.14
C GLY A 378 -33.13 25.72 30.30
N PHE A 379 -32.99 26.76 29.47
CA PHE A 379 -33.97 27.01 28.41
C PHE A 379 -33.39 26.47 27.12
N ASN A 380 -33.99 25.39 26.62
CA ASN A 380 -33.55 24.67 25.44
C ASN A 380 -34.63 24.73 24.35
N LEU A 381 -34.22 25.10 23.14
CA LEU A 381 -35.01 24.96 21.93
C LEU A 381 -34.22 24.11 20.94
N ALA A 382 -34.87 23.15 20.31
CA ALA A 382 -34.25 22.22 19.37
C ALA A 382 -35.13 22.01 18.13
N GLY A 383 -34.49 21.66 17.01
CA GLY A 383 -35.14 21.23 15.78
C GLY A 383 -36.18 22.23 15.25
N LYS A 384 -37.38 21.73 14.94
CA LYS A 384 -38.46 22.53 14.36
C LYS A 384 -39.03 23.57 15.32
N GLU A 385 -39.14 23.24 16.61
CA GLU A 385 -39.62 24.19 17.63
C GLU A 385 -38.66 25.38 17.76
N GLY A 386 -37.34 25.10 17.78
CA GLY A 386 -36.33 26.14 17.77
C GLY A 386 -36.39 27.00 16.52
N THR A 387 -36.63 26.39 15.36
CA THR A 387 -36.75 27.11 14.09
C THR A 387 -37.96 28.05 14.10
N GLU A 388 -39.12 27.59 14.58
CA GLU A 388 -40.34 28.39 14.63
C GLU A 388 -40.25 29.58 15.58
N LYS A 389 -39.60 29.40 16.73
CA LYS A 389 -39.47 30.45 17.75
C LYS A 389 -38.31 31.41 17.49
N LEU A 390 -37.17 30.91 16.99
CA LEU A 390 -35.93 31.69 16.90
C LEU A 390 -35.74 32.38 15.55
N LEU A 391 -36.21 31.78 14.44
CA LEU A 391 -36.10 32.37 13.10
C LEU A 391 -36.76 33.77 13.01
N PRO A 392 -37.99 34.01 13.53
CA PRO A 392 -38.61 35.34 13.48
C PRO A 392 -37.86 36.40 14.32
N LEU A 393 -37.07 35.95 15.28
CA LEU A 393 -36.29 36.80 16.17
C LEU A 393 -34.86 37.03 15.68
N LEU A 394 -34.38 36.28 14.67
CA LEU A 394 -32.99 36.28 14.20
C LEU A 394 -32.48 37.71 13.96
N ARG A 395 -33.17 38.47 13.09
CA ARG A 395 -32.86 39.88 12.81
C ARG A 395 -32.83 40.77 14.05
N ARG A 396 -33.65 40.45 15.06
CA ARG A 396 -33.84 41.27 16.26
C ARG A 396 -32.96 40.83 17.43
N LEU A 397 -32.19 39.75 17.34
CA LEU A 397 -31.38 39.23 18.45
C LEU A 397 -30.43 40.31 19.00
N GLY A 398 -29.65 40.98 18.15
CA GLY A 398 -28.74 42.05 18.60
C GLY A 398 -29.47 43.25 19.23
N SER A 399 -30.68 43.56 18.75
CA SER A 399 -31.53 44.62 19.31
C SER A 399 -32.10 44.23 20.69
N ILE A 400 -32.49 42.97 20.89
CA ILE A 400 -32.97 42.44 22.18
C ILE A 400 -31.86 42.56 23.24
N TYR A 401 -30.63 42.22 22.89
CA TYR A 401 -29.47 42.44 23.77
C TYR A 401 -29.12 43.92 23.97
N SER A 402 -29.29 44.76 22.95
CA SER A 402 -29.15 46.21 23.10
C SER A 402 -30.17 46.85 24.04
N ARG A 403 -31.38 46.26 24.13
CA ARG A 403 -32.48 46.69 25.00
C ARG A 403 -32.37 46.16 26.44
N GLY A 404 -31.38 45.32 26.73
CA GLY A 404 -31.07 44.87 28.08
C GLY A 404 -31.32 43.40 28.39
N ALA A 405 -31.33 42.50 27.38
CA ALA A 405 -31.24 41.07 27.65
C ALA A 405 -29.90 40.70 28.30
N LYS A 406 -29.96 39.84 29.34
CA LYS A 406 -28.81 39.51 30.20
C LYS A 406 -28.37 38.06 30.14
N SER A 407 -29.15 37.19 29.47
CA SER A 407 -28.83 35.76 29.37
C SER A 407 -27.58 35.52 28.52
N THR A 408 -26.64 34.73 29.03
CA THR A 408 -25.54 34.17 28.25
C THR A 408 -26.07 33.03 27.40
N ILE A 409 -25.70 33.01 26.12
CA ILE A 409 -26.03 31.88 25.23
C ILE A 409 -24.94 30.84 25.40
N GLU A 410 -25.29 29.66 25.91
CA GLU A 410 -24.33 28.57 26.04
C GLU A 410 -24.04 27.95 24.68
N THR A 411 -25.09 27.66 23.91
CA THR A 411 -24.97 27.22 22.52
C THR A 411 -26.08 27.85 21.69
N LEU A 412 -25.73 28.43 20.54
CA LEU A 412 -26.66 28.76 19.46
C LEU A 412 -26.10 28.16 18.17
N ASP A 413 -26.85 27.26 17.56
CA ASP A 413 -26.47 26.65 16.29
C ASP A 413 -27.63 26.73 15.30
N LEU A 414 -27.33 27.26 14.12
CA LEU A 414 -28.25 27.43 13.02
C LEU A 414 -27.74 26.55 11.89
N VAL A 415 -28.43 25.46 11.60
CA VAL A 415 -27.96 24.41 10.71
C VAL A 415 -28.78 24.42 9.41
N ASP A 416 -28.09 24.20 8.28
CA ASP A 416 -28.67 24.03 6.96
C ASP A 416 -29.59 25.17 6.49
N PHE A 417 -29.14 26.42 6.66
CA PHE A 417 -29.74 27.56 5.96
C PHE A 417 -29.50 27.47 4.46
N GLU A 418 -30.55 27.62 3.65
CA GLU A 418 -30.42 27.64 2.19
C GLU A 418 -30.01 29.03 1.69
N LEU A 419 -28.99 29.06 0.82
CA LEU A 419 -28.55 30.27 0.14
C LEU A 419 -29.28 30.47 -1.21
N PRO A 420 -29.49 31.71 -1.68
CA PRO A 420 -30.35 32.02 -2.84
C PRO A 420 -29.94 31.37 -4.17
N GLU A 421 -28.64 31.11 -4.37
CA GLU A 421 -28.10 30.47 -5.58
C GLU A 421 -27.70 29.00 -5.33
N GLY A 422 -28.12 28.42 -4.20
CA GLY A 422 -27.76 27.07 -3.77
C GLY A 422 -26.58 27.02 -2.79
N GLY A 423 -26.49 25.91 -2.06
CA GLY A 423 -25.54 25.70 -0.96
C GLY A 423 -26.19 25.95 0.41
N THR A 424 -25.53 25.45 1.47
CA THR A 424 -26.00 25.62 2.85
C THR A 424 -25.02 26.41 3.71
N LEU A 425 -25.55 27.17 4.66
CA LEU A 425 -24.80 27.91 5.66
C LEU A 425 -25.11 27.39 7.07
N ARG A 426 -24.07 27.25 7.88
CA ARG A 426 -24.17 26.94 9.32
C ARG A 426 -23.53 28.04 10.14
N LEU A 427 -24.18 28.48 11.21
CA LEU A 427 -23.64 29.42 12.19
C LEU A 427 -23.73 28.82 13.59
N GLN A 428 -22.57 28.56 14.18
CA GLN A 428 -22.46 28.04 15.55
C GLN A 428 -21.76 29.06 16.43
N LEU A 429 -22.36 29.31 17.59
CA LEU A 429 -21.88 30.18 18.63
C LEU A 429 -21.89 29.43 19.97
N SER A 430 -20.82 29.55 20.74
CA SER A 430 -20.68 28.86 22.02
C SER A 430 -20.18 29.82 23.10
N ASN A 431 -20.79 29.74 24.29
CA ASN A 431 -20.50 30.56 25.46
C ASN A 431 -20.40 32.06 25.14
N VAL A 432 -21.49 32.61 24.59
CA VAL A 432 -21.55 34.00 24.13
C VAL A 432 -22.23 34.89 25.17
N PRO A 433 -21.47 35.78 25.83
CA PRO A 433 -22.03 36.68 26.83
C PRO A 433 -22.87 37.79 26.17
N PRO A 434 -23.76 38.47 26.93
CA PRO A 434 -24.66 39.50 26.41
C PRO A 434 -24.00 40.62 25.60
N GLY A 435 -22.81 41.06 26.02
CA GLY A 435 -22.04 42.10 25.31
C GLY A 435 -21.61 41.66 23.91
N SER A 436 -21.24 40.39 23.75
CA SER A 436 -20.86 39.81 22.46
C SER A 436 -22.08 39.61 21.57
N MET A 437 -23.21 39.17 22.13
CA MET A 437 -24.48 39.08 21.38
C MET A 437 -24.94 40.44 20.85
N LYS A 438 -24.72 41.51 21.61
CA LYS A 438 -24.96 42.88 21.16
C LYS A 438 -24.07 43.28 19.98
N ALA A 439 -22.78 42.94 20.04
CA ALA A 439 -21.83 43.26 18.98
C ALA A 439 -22.11 42.50 17.67
N LEU A 440 -22.67 41.28 17.77
CA LEU A 440 -23.07 40.46 16.63
C LEU A 440 -24.39 40.90 15.97
N GLY A 441 -25.01 42.01 16.41
CA GLY A 441 -26.30 42.44 15.91
C GLY A 441 -26.35 42.65 14.39
N GLU A 442 -25.36 43.32 13.82
CA GLU A 442 -25.26 43.54 12.36
C GLU A 442 -25.13 42.21 11.60
N LEU A 443 -24.39 41.25 12.15
CA LEU A 443 -24.26 39.91 11.56
C LEU A 443 -25.62 39.22 11.45
N PHE A 444 -26.42 39.24 12.52
CA PHE A 444 -27.73 38.61 12.51
C PHE A 444 -28.74 39.32 11.58
N GLU A 445 -28.66 40.65 11.46
CA GLU A 445 -29.48 41.40 10.50
C GLU A 445 -29.12 41.06 9.04
N VAL A 446 -27.83 40.94 8.74
CA VAL A 446 -27.37 40.51 7.41
C VAL A 446 -27.75 39.06 7.15
N LEU A 447 -27.59 38.19 8.15
CA LEU A 447 -27.90 36.77 8.04
C LEU A 447 -29.37 36.56 7.68
N ASP A 448 -30.30 37.18 8.41
CA ASP A 448 -31.74 37.14 8.13
C ASP A 448 -32.11 37.61 6.72
N GLY A 449 -31.36 38.58 6.17
CA GLY A 449 -31.57 39.09 4.82
C GLY A 449 -31.06 38.20 3.68
N VAL A 450 -30.16 37.25 3.98
CA VAL A 450 -29.46 36.42 2.98
C VAL A 450 -29.95 34.97 2.99
N VAL A 451 -30.33 34.44 4.16
CA VAL A 451 -30.68 33.03 4.32
C VAL A 451 -32.18 32.79 4.14
N THR A 452 -32.53 31.59 3.66
CA THR A 452 -33.91 31.12 3.58
C THR A 452 -34.09 29.82 4.36
N LYS A 453 -35.29 29.59 4.89
CA LYS A 453 -35.65 28.34 5.56
C LYS A 453 -35.86 27.25 4.50
N GLY A 454 -34.96 26.27 4.49
CA GLY A 454 -35.08 25.03 3.72
C GLY A 454 -35.86 23.94 4.46
N GLU A 455 -36.00 22.78 3.84
CA GLU A 455 -36.70 21.62 4.43
C GLU A 455 -35.97 21.03 5.64
N ASN A 456 -34.64 21.14 5.66
CA ASN A 456 -33.76 20.59 6.70
C ASN A 456 -33.21 21.64 7.67
N THR A 457 -33.66 22.90 7.57
CA THR A 457 -33.15 23.97 8.44
C THR A 457 -33.62 23.74 9.89
N GLU A 458 -32.67 23.68 10.81
CA GLU A 458 -32.90 23.46 12.24
C GLU A 458 -32.14 24.47 13.11
N PHE A 459 -32.76 24.86 14.21
CA PHE A 459 -32.19 25.82 15.17
C PHE A 459 -32.08 25.16 16.54
N PHE A 460 -30.91 25.28 17.13
CA PHE A 460 -30.62 24.82 18.48
C PHE A 460 -30.17 25.99 19.33
N LEU A 461 -30.85 26.19 20.47
CA LEU A 461 -30.51 27.22 21.43
C LEU A 461 -30.51 26.61 22.82
N GLU A 462 -29.41 26.80 23.54
CA GLU A 462 -29.24 26.43 24.94
C GLU A 462 -28.84 27.69 25.74
N ILE A 463 -29.64 28.01 26.75
CA ILE A 463 -29.37 29.07 27.73
C ILE A 463 -29.39 28.45 29.11
N LEU A 464 -28.26 28.51 29.81
CA LEU A 464 -28.16 28.07 31.19
C LEU A 464 -28.57 29.20 32.15
N ASP A 465 -29.39 28.84 33.14
CA ASP A 465 -29.88 29.69 34.21
C ASP A 465 -30.44 31.05 33.74
N PRO A 466 -31.46 31.07 32.84
CA PRO A 466 -32.07 32.29 32.38
C PRO A 466 -32.78 33.01 33.53
N GLU A 467 -32.51 34.31 33.65
CA GLU A 467 -33.32 35.19 34.48
C GLU A 467 -34.75 35.29 33.88
N ASP A 468 -35.78 35.07 34.69
CA ASP A 468 -37.18 35.08 34.24
C ASP A 468 -37.63 36.44 33.68
N ASP A 469 -36.96 37.52 34.08
CA ASP A 469 -37.18 38.89 33.59
C ASP A 469 -36.32 39.24 32.36
N CYS A 470 -35.51 38.31 31.85
CA CYS A 470 -34.71 38.54 30.65
C CYS A 470 -35.60 38.70 29.41
N LEU A 471 -35.40 39.81 28.69
CA LEU A 471 -36.16 40.14 27.48
C LEU A 471 -36.11 39.05 26.40
N LEU A 472 -34.98 38.36 26.25
CA LEU A 472 -34.86 37.26 25.29
C LEU A 472 -35.77 36.08 25.65
N ILE A 473 -35.82 35.73 26.93
CA ILE A 473 -36.61 34.61 27.44
C ILE A 473 -38.11 34.91 27.37
N GLN A 474 -38.49 36.19 27.52
CA GLN A 474 -39.88 36.64 27.35
C GLN A 474 -40.35 36.59 25.90
N GLU A 475 -39.46 36.79 24.92
CA GLU A 475 -39.81 36.72 23.50
C GLU A 475 -39.77 35.27 22.96
N LEU A 476 -39.09 34.34 23.66
CA LEU A 476 -38.98 32.92 23.29
C LEU A 476 -40.01 32.00 23.98
N LYS A 477 -40.68 32.48 25.03
CA LYS A 477 -41.81 31.82 25.69
C LYS A 477 -43.11 32.13 24.96
#